data_AF-A0AA41WFQ6-F1
#
_entry.id   AF-A0AA41WFQ6-F1
#
_cell.length_a   1.000
_cell.length_b   1.000
_cell.length_c   1.000
_cell.angle_alpha   90.00
_cell.angle_beta   90.00
_cell.angle_gamma   90.00
#
_symmetry.space_group_name_H-M   'P 1'
#
loop_
_entity.id
_entity.type
_entity.pdbx_description
1 polymer ?
#
loop_
_entity_poly.entity_id
_entity_poly.type
_entity_poly.pdbx_seq_one_letter_code
_entity_poly.pdbx_strand_id
1 'polypeptide(L)'
;MRPSTMNAYNRLPHAPDCDCSVCWSRREMAKPARSQSTLCAQCRPAYAVPIRTLQMGRVAGIWKPLLSEWKVEPAFICEKHTRPDRPPKYWSVVLDTGRPEPYVPIHEPFELVG
;
A
#
# COMPACT_ATOMS: atom_id res chain seq x y z
N MET A 1 23.44 -30.89 -16.21
CA MET A 1 22.80 -29.76 -15.51
C MET A 1 23.86 -28.70 -15.26
N ARG A 2 23.76 -27.52 -15.90
CA ARG A 2 24.70 -26.42 -15.69
C ARG A 2 24.29 -25.66 -14.42
N PRO A 3 25.19 -25.42 -13.45
CA PRO A 3 24.83 -24.65 -12.27
C PRO A 3 24.69 -23.17 -12.65
N SER A 4 23.48 -22.63 -12.52
CA SER A 4 23.20 -21.22 -12.69
C SER A 4 23.86 -20.41 -11.58
N THR A 5 25.00 -19.79 -11.87
CA THR A 5 25.74 -18.91 -10.97
C THR A 5 25.10 -17.52 -10.88
N MET A 6 23.89 -17.43 -10.31
CA MET A 6 23.24 -16.14 -10.02
C MET A 6 23.85 -15.40 -8.81
N ASN A 7 24.83 -15.99 -8.12
CA ASN A 7 25.33 -15.47 -6.84
C ASN A 7 26.62 -14.62 -6.96
N ALA A 8 27.30 -14.65 -8.11
CA ALA A 8 28.56 -13.92 -8.30
C ALA A 8 28.36 -12.43 -8.68
N TYR A 9 27.26 -12.09 -9.35
CA TYR A 9 27.00 -10.74 -9.84
C TYR A 9 26.63 -9.73 -8.74
N ASN A 10 26.21 -10.17 -7.55
CA ASN A 10 25.69 -9.28 -6.51
C ASN A 10 26.74 -8.77 -5.51
N ARG A 11 28.01 -9.21 -5.60
CA ARG A 11 29.02 -8.92 -4.56
C ARG A 11 30.31 -8.27 -5.07
N LEU A 12 30.48 -8.16 -6.38
CA LEU A 12 31.63 -7.44 -6.91
C LEU A 12 31.34 -5.93 -6.84
N PRO A 13 32.29 -5.10 -6.41
CA PRO A 13 32.14 -3.66 -6.51
C PRO A 13 31.97 -3.30 -7.98
N HIS A 14 30.86 -2.65 -8.30
CA HIS A 14 30.60 -2.14 -9.64
C HIS A 14 31.47 -0.90 -9.89
N ALA A 15 31.80 -0.65 -11.16
CA ALA A 15 32.43 0.60 -11.56
C ALA A 15 31.56 1.80 -11.12
N PRO A 16 32.15 2.96 -10.76
CA PRO A 16 31.40 4.12 -10.26
C PRO A 16 30.30 4.63 -11.21
N ASP A 17 30.43 4.36 -12.51
CA ASP A 17 29.56 4.75 -13.61
C ASP A 17 28.70 3.58 -14.15
N CYS A 18 28.57 2.49 -13.41
CA CYS A 18 27.77 1.34 -13.85
C CYS A 18 26.28 1.68 -13.97
N ASP A 19 25.72 1.44 -15.16
CA ASP A 19 24.30 1.65 -15.49
C ASP A 19 23.43 0.38 -15.39
N CYS A 20 23.89 -0.65 -14.64
CA CYS A 20 23.01 -1.79 -14.37
C CYS A 20 21.78 -1.36 -13.56
N SER A 21 20.68 -2.09 -13.67
CA SER A 21 19.40 -1.75 -13.03
C SER A 21 19.54 -1.47 -11.52
N VAL A 22 20.40 -2.19 -10.82
CA VAL A 22 20.66 -2.03 -9.37
C VAL A 22 21.43 -0.74 -9.06
N CYS A 23 22.54 -0.49 -9.75
CA CYS A 23 23.38 0.71 -9.54
C CYS A 23 22.64 1.98 -9.97
N TRP A 24 21.93 1.92 -11.10
CA TRP A 24 21.08 3.01 -11.55
C TRP A 24 19.96 3.31 -10.53
N SER A 25 19.22 2.30 -10.08
CA SER A 25 18.14 2.49 -9.10
C SER A 25 18.66 3.06 -7.79
N ARG A 26 19.80 2.58 -7.29
CA ARG A 26 20.43 3.13 -6.08
C ARG A 26 20.75 4.62 -6.23
N ARG A 27 21.34 5.02 -7.37
CA ARG A 27 21.67 6.42 -7.68
C ARG A 27 20.41 7.27 -7.85
N GLU A 28 19.37 6.74 -8.51
CA GLU A 28 18.11 7.45 -8.71
C GLU A 28 17.36 7.66 -7.39
N MET A 29 17.29 6.63 -6.53
CA MET A 29 16.61 6.70 -5.23
C MET A 29 17.37 7.53 -4.19
N ALA A 30 18.68 7.76 -4.39
CA ALA A 30 19.46 8.67 -3.55
C ALA A 30 19.16 10.15 -3.87
N LYS A 31 18.52 10.45 -5.01
CA LYS A 31 18.07 11.81 -5.31
C LYS A 31 16.94 12.18 -4.35
N PRO A 32 16.90 13.43 -3.86
CA PRO A 32 15.76 13.91 -3.09
C PRO A 32 14.46 13.66 -3.86
N ALA A 33 13.44 13.19 -3.15
CA ALA A 33 12.12 13.03 -3.73
C ALA A 33 11.66 14.38 -4.32
N ARG A 34 11.41 14.40 -5.64
CA ARG A 34 10.97 15.62 -6.34
C ARG A 34 9.65 16.15 -5.79
N SER A 35 8.81 15.25 -5.28
CA SER A 35 7.62 15.59 -4.50
C SER A 35 7.96 15.45 -3.01
N GLN A 36 8.35 16.55 -2.38
CA GLN A 36 8.08 16.65 -0.95
C GLN A 36 6.56 16.67 -0.82
N SER A 37 5.99 15.75 -0.04
CA SER A 37 4.59 15.87 0.38
C SER A 37 4.47 17.22 1.07
N THR A 38 3.96 18.24 0.38
CA THR A 38 3.72 19.54 0.99
C THR A 38 2.74 19.26 2.12
N LEU A 39 3.20 19.41 3.36
CA LEU A 39 2.35 19.17 4.52
C LEU A 39 1.13 20.06 4.38
N CYS A 40 -0.06 19.46 4.41
CA CYS A 40 -1.28 20.23 4.39
C CYS A 40 -1.33 21.08 5.66
N ALA A 41 -1.41 22.41 5.50
CA ALA A 41 -1.46 23.33 6.64
C ALA A 41 -2.67 23.11 7.57
N GLN A 42 -3.70 22.39 7.10
CA GLN A 42 -4.91 22.09 7.87
C GLN A 42 -4.86 20.71 8.52
N CYS A 43 -4.16 19.74 7.95
CA CYS A 43 -4.10 18.40 8.52
C CYS A 43 -3.11 18.36 9.68
N ARG A 44 -3.49 17.70 10.77
CA ARG A 44 -2.58 17.39 11.87
C ARG A 44 -2.58 15.88 12.15
N PRO A 45 -1.40 15.26 12.34
CA PRO A 45 -1.32 13.87 12.77
C PRO A 45 -1.86 13.73 14.20
N ALA A 46 -2.22 12.51 14.59
CA ALA A 46 -2.49 12.21 15.99
C ALA A 46 -1.20 12.33 16.79
N TYR A 47 -1.29 12.85 18.02
CA TYR A 47 -0.13 12.93 18.90
C TYR A 47 -0.56 12.79 20.36
N ALA A 48 0.39 12.37 21.21
CA ALA A 48 0.18 12.25 22.64
C ALA A 48 1.16 13.18 23.37
N VAL A 49 0.64 13.92 24.36
CA VAL A 49 1.45 14.78 25.24
C VAL A 49 1.29 14.35 26.70
N PRO A 50 2.37 14.35 27.50
CA PRO A 50 2.24 14.04 28.91
C PRO A 50 1.52 15.20 29.62
N ILE A 51 0.44 14.90 30.34
CA ILE A 51 -0.30 15.85 31.17
C ILE A 51 0.45 16.06 32.48
N ARG A 52 0.82 14.95 33.13
CA ARG A 52 1.55 14.96 34.40
C ARG A 52 2.46 13.76 34.51
N THR A 53 3.62 13.96 35.10
CA THR A 53 4.52 12.86 35.47
C THR A 53 4.09 12.32 36.83
N LEU A 54 3.82 11.02 36.89
CA LEU A 54 3.41 10.32 38.12
C LEU A 54 4.62 9.75 38.86
N GLN A 55 5.65 9.36 38.11
CA GLN A 55 6.84 8.74 38.70
C GLN A 55 8.12 9.13 37.94
N MET A 56 9.14 9.51 38.70
CA MET A 56 10.50 9.77 38.22
C MET A 56 11.45 8.65 38.64
N GLY A 57 12.49 8.41 37.85
CA GLY A 57 13.56 7.49 38.21
C GLY A 57 14.87 7.83 37.52
N ARG A 58 15.99 7.33 38.04
CA ARG A 58 17.29 7.47 37.40
C ARG A 58 17.48 6.39 36.34
N VAL A 59 17.67 6.81 35.10
CA VAL A 59 17.99 5.95 33.95
C VAL A 59 19.31 6.42 33.37
N ALA A 60 20.33 5.56 33.38
CA ALA A 60 21.71 5.90 33.00
C ALA A 60 22.24 7.15 33.72
N GLY A 61 21.95 7.28 35.02
CA GLY A 61 22.38 8.41 35.85
C GLY A 61 21.56 9.70 35.70
N ILE A 62 20.61 9.75 34.75
CA ILE A 62 19.78 10.92 34.46
C ILE A 62 18.36 10.69 35.01
N TRP A 63 17.81 11.69 35.70
CA TRP A 63 16.40 11.66 36.12
C TRP A 63 15.48 11.74 34.91
N LYS A 64 14.66 10.70 34.71
CA LYS A 64 13.68 10.61 33.63
C LYS A 64 12.29 10.25 34.17
N PRO A 65 11.22 10.70 33.51
CA PRO A 65 9.88 10.23 33.79
C PRO A 65 9.79 8.73 33.45
N LEU A 66 9.36 7.92 34.40
CA LEU A 66 9.08 6.50 34.22
C LEU A 66 7.61 6.25 33.91
N LEU A 67 6.73 7.05 34.51
CA LEU A 67 5.29 6.97 34.32
C LEU A 67 4.70 8.37 34.24
N SER A 68 3.86 8.59 33.23
CA SER A 68 3.13 9.84 33.02
C SER A 68 1.69 9.52 32.65
N GLU A 69 0.77 10.40 33.03
CA GLU A 69 -0.55 10.45 32.45
C GLU A 69 -0.48 11.22 31.13
N TRP A 70 -1.18 10.76 30.11
CA TRP A 70 -1.08 11.27 28.75
C TRP A 70 -2.42 11.78 28.24
N LYS A 71 -2.39 12.88 27.49
CA LYS A 71 -3.50 13.34 26.67
C LYS A 71 -3.24 12.92 25.23
N VAL A 72 -4.21 12.26 24.62
CA VAL A 72 -4.16 11.92 23.19
C VAL A 72 -5.01 12.92 22.43
N GLU A 73 -4.39 13.58 21.45
CA GLU A 73 -5.05 14.44 20.48
C GLU A 73 -5.26 13.64 19.18
N PRO A 74 -6.51 13.48 18.73
CA PRO A 74 -6.77 12.71 17.51
C PRO A 74 -6.22 13.44 16.29
N ALA A 75 -5.93 12.67 15.24
CA ALA A 75 -5.62 13.23 13.94
C ALA A 75 -6.80 14.03 13.42
N PHE A 76 -6.51 15.12 12.70
CA PHE A 76 -7.51 15.84 11.94
C PHE A 76 -7.08 15.89 10.48
N ILE A 77 -7.99 15.48 9.62
CA ILE A 77 -7.80 15.36 8.18
C ILE A 77 -8.81 16.31 7.54
N CYS A 78 -8.35 17.29 6.78
CA CYS A 78 -9.26 18.21 6.08
C CYS A 78 -10.02 17.48 4.96
N GLU A 79 -11.14 18.04 4.52
CA GLU A 79 -12.02 17.46 3.50
C GLU A 79 -11.27 17.05 2.21
N LYS A 80 -10.27 17.85 1.78
CA LYS A 80 -9.42 17.54 0.63
C LYS A 80 -8.68 16.19 0.78
N HIS A 81 -8.34 15.81 2.00
CA HIS A 81 -7.60 14.59 2.33
C HIS A 81 -8.49 13.53 3.00
N THR A 82 -9.75 13.85 3.27
CA THR A 82 -10.74 12.86 3.67
C THR A 82 -10.92 11.92 2.49
N ARG A 83 -10.62 10.64 2.70
CA ARG A 83 -10.87 9.63 1.68
C ARG A 83 -12.38 9.56 1.46
N PRO A 84 -12.85 9.47 0.21
CA PRO A 84 -14.26 9.27 -0.05
C PRO A 84 -14.73 8.00 0.66
N ASP A 85 -15.98 8.03 1.13
CA ASP A 85 -16.58 6.84 1.72
C ASP A 85 -16.48 5.70 0.71
N ARG A 86 -16.13 4.53 1.23
CA ARG A 86 -16.12 3.32 0.41
C ARG A 86 -17.53 3.18 -0.17
N PRO A 87 -17.69 3.10 -1.50
CA PRO A 87 -19.00 2.91 -2.09
C PRO A 87 -19.66 1.68 -1.43
N PRO A 88 -20.98 1.75 -1.16
CA PRO A 88 -21.69 0.63 -0.59
C PRO A 88 -21.46 -0.61 -1.46
N LYS A 89 -21.31 -1.75 -0.79
CA LYS A 89 -21.02 -3.05 -1.43
C LYS A 89 -22.28 -3.59 -2.11
N TYR A 90 -22.91 -2.83 -3.01
CA TYR A 90 -23.88 -3.43 -3.91
C TYR A 90 -23.09 -4.16 -4.99
N TRP A 91 -23.02 -5.47 -4.83
CA TRP A 91 -22.92 -6.35 -5.98
C TRP A 91 -24.19 -6.06 -6.79
N SER A 92 -24.04 -5.49 -7.99
CA SER A 92 -25.14 -5.56 -8.93
C SER A 92 -25.40 -7.04 -9.15
N VAL A 93 -26.54 -7.53 -8.67
CA VAL A 93 -27.16 -8.70 -9.29
C VAL A 93 -27.41 -8.22 -10.71
N VAL A 94 -26.53 -8.59 -11.63
CA VAL A 94 -26.96 -8.73 -13.01
C VAL A 94 -28.14 -9.67 -12.88
N LEU A 95 -29.35 -9.11 -13.06
CA LEU A 95 -30.56 -9.89 -13.10
C LEU A 95 -30.26 -11.01 -14.09
N ASP A 96 -30.15 -12.24 -13.60
CA ASP A 96 -29.91 -13.41 -14.43
C ASP A 96 -31.26 -13.74 -15.10
N THR A 97 -31.76 -12.78 -15.87
CA THR A 97 -32.67 -13.05 -16.98
C THR A 97 -31.84 -13.91 -17.90
N GLY A 98 -31.93 -15.22 -17.67
CA GLY A 98 -31.13 -16.23 -18.32
C GLY A 98 -31.03 -15.95 -19.83
N ARG A 99 -29.91 -16.41 -20.40
CA ARG A 99 -29.59 -16.29 -21.82
C ARG A 99 -30.87 -16.42 -22.65
N PRO A 100 -31.27 -15.42 -23.46
CA PRO A 100 -32.48 -15.55 -24.27
C PRO A 100 -32.25 -16.76 -25.15
N GLU A 101 -32.93 -17.87 -24.84
CA GLU A 101 -32.79 -19.11 -25.57
C GLU A 101 -33.41 -18.85 -26.94
N PRO A 102 -32.62 -18.73 -28.01
CA PRO A 102 -33.17 -18.41 -29.32
C PRO A 102 -34.00 -19.62 -29.75
N TYR A 103 -35.23 -19.39 -30.18
CA TYR A 103 -36.05 -20.44 -30.76
C TYR A 103 -35.33 -21.03 -31.99
N VAL A 104 -34.96 -22.31 -31.90
CA VAL A 104 -34.40 -23.08 -33.03
C VAL A 104 -35.51 -23.99 -33.55
N PRO A 105 -36.03 -23.77 -34.78
CA PRO A 105 -36.96 -24.70 -35.39
C PRO A 105 -36.25 -26.04 -35.64
N ILE A 106 -36.72 -27.10 -34.99
CA ILE A 106 -36.27 -28.46 -35.27
C ILE A 106 -36.98 -28.88 -36.55
N HIS A 107 -36.25 -28.95 -37.67
CA HIS A 107 -36.75 -29.64 -38.85
C HIS A 107 -36.73 -31.14 -38.55
N GLU A 108 -37.86 -31.82 -38.81
CA GLU A 108 -38.02 -33.26 -38.56
C GLU A 108 -36.85 -34.06 -39.17
N PRO A 109 -36.37 -35.11 -38.48
CA PRO A 109 -35.24 -35.89 -38.96
C PRO A 109 -35.61 -36.57 -40.28
N PHE A 110 -34.76 -36.40 -41.30
CA PHE A 110 -34.91 -37.15 -42.54
C PHE A 110 -34.57 -38.63 -42.31
N GLU A 111 -35.36 -39.52 -42.90
CA GLU A 111 -35.04 -40.94 -42.89
C GLU A 111 -33.88 -41.22 -43.85
N LEU A 112 -32.83 -41.87 -43.34
CA LEU A 112 -31.75 -42.40 -44.17
C LEU A 112 -32.26 -43.66 -44.89
N VAL A 113 -32.61 -43.52 -46.16
CA VAL A 113 -32.86 -44.68 -47.03
C VAL A 113 -31.50 -45.34 -47.30
N GLY A 114 -31.38 -46.61 -46.89
CA GLY A 114 -30.20 -47.45 -47.11
C GLY A 114 -30.02 -47.92 -48.54
#